data_AF-A0A1W9LCQ7-F1
#
_entry.id   AF-A0A1W9LCQ7-F1
#
_cell.length_a   1.000
_cell.length_b   1.000
_cell.length_c   1.000
_cell.angle_alpha   90.00
_cell.angle_beta   90.00
_cell.angle_gamma   90.00
#
_symmetry.space_group_name_H-M   'P 1'
#
loop_
_entity.id
_entity.type
_entity.pdbx_description
1 polymer ?
#
loop_
_entity_poly.entity_id
_entity_poly.type
_entity_poly.pdbx_seq_one_letter_code
_entity_poly.pdbx_strand_id
1 'polypeptide(L)'
;MRDLGMKAPSRDRVFAMLNELGTASRDEVEVHPQFLGERHDPALTGRILGLTMDNYRLGAVARGLARGIVRNLRGMLPLAALRGRRRVVGSGNALRRVPLLQAMVREEFGLPLVLSPGREEAATGAARLAAGGPIREPRWPGRSPALQRTRHRET
;
A
#
# COMPACT_ATOMS: atom_id res chain seq x y z
N MET A 1 -13.08 10.82 -25.34
CA MET A 1 -12.48 12.08 -24.82
C MET A 1 -11.88 12.90 -25.96
N ARG A 2 -10.97 12.34 -26.77
CA ARG A 2 -10.50 12.99 -28.01
C ARG A 2 -11.61 13.13 -29.03
N ASP A 3 -12.50 12.13 -29.11
CA ASP A 3 -13.69 12.15 -29.99
C ASP A 3 -14.76 13.17 -29.52
N LEU A 4 -14.61 13.69 -28.30
CA LEU A 4 -15.44 14.77 -27.73
C LEU A 4 -14.72 16.14 -27.80
N GLY A 5 -13.60 16.24 -28.52
CA GLY A 5 -12.78 17.45 -28.61
C GLY A 5 -12.06 17.84 -27.32
N MET A 6 -12.08 17.00 -26.28
CA MET A 6 -11.48 17.31 -24.98
C MET A 6 -10.08 16.75 -24.85
N LYS A 7 -9.15 17.59 -24.37
CA LYS A 7 -7.82 17.16 -23.94
C LYS A 7 -7.93 16.28 -22.70
N ALA A 8 -7.38 15.08 -22.77
CA ALA A 8 -7.32 14.19 -21.61
C ALA A 8 -6.53 14.85 -20.46
N PRO A 9 -6.96 14.70 -19.19
CA PRO A 9 -6.19 15.19 -18.05
C PRO A 9 -4.83 14.51 -17.98
N SER A 10 -3.85 15.18 -17.37
CA SER A 10 -2.54 14.57 -17.12
C SER A 10 -2.68 13.38 -16.17
N ARG A 11 -1.74 12.44 -16.25
CA ARG A 11 -1.70 11.29 -15.33
C ARG A 11 -1.65 11.73 -13.88
N ASP A 12 -0.86 12.75 -13.55
CA ASP A 12 -0.76 13.28 -12.19
C ASP A 12 -2.09 13.83 -11.69
N ARG A 13 -2.85 14.52 -12.55
CA ARG A 13 -4.18 15.01 -12.21
C ARG A 13 -5.16 13.86 -11.97
N VAL A 14 -5.11 12.81 -12.80
CA VAL A 14 -5.94 11.62 -12.60
C VAL A 14 -5.59 10.93 -11.27
N PHE A 15 -4.31 10.73 -10.97
CA PHE A 15 -3.89 10.14 -9.68
C PHE A 15 -4.33 10.97 -8.48
N ALA A 16 -4.16 12.29 -8.54
CA ALA A 16 -4.60 13.19 -7.47
C ALA A 16 -6.11 13.10 -7.25
N MET A 17 -6.90 13.15 -8.32
CA MET A 17 -8.36 13.04 -8.28
C MET A 17 -8.83 11.70 -7.71
N LEU A 18 -8.26 10.57 -8.18
CA LEU A 18 -8.62 9.25 -7.67
C LEU A 18 -8.26 9.09 -6.19
N ASN A 19 -7.13 9.65 -5.77
CA ASN A 19 -6.70 9.63 -4.38
C ASN A 19 -7.67 10.42 -3.49
N GLU A 20 -8.07 11.62 -3.92
CA GLU A 20 -9.03 12.46 -3.21
C GLU A 20 -10.40 11.78 -3.11
N LEU A 21 -10.96 11.35 -4.25
CA LEU A 21 -12.27 10.70 -4.30
C LEU A 21 -12.30 9.41 -3.48
N GLY A 22 -11.25 8.58 -3.57
CA GLY A 22 -11.16 7.34 -2.81
C GLY A 22 -10.98 7.56 -1.31
N THR A 23 -10.26 8.62 -0.91
CA THR A 23 -10.10 8.99 0.51
C THR A 23 -11.40 9.52 1.11
N ALA A 24 -12.15 10.32 0.34
CA ALA A 24 -13.43 10.87 0.79
C ALA A 24 -14.59 9.84 0.72
N SER A 25 -14.42 8.74 0.00
CA SER A 25 -15.47 7.76 -0.21
C SER A 25 -15.79 6.99 1.09
N ARG A 26 -17.07 6.95 1.44
CA ARG A 26 -17.60 6.11 2.53
C ARG A 26 -17.99 4.73 2.06
N ASP A 27 -18.28 4.60 0.77
CA ASP A 27 -18.59 3.35 0.10
C ASP A 27 -17.30 2.64 -0.32
N GLU A 28 -17.40 1.34 -0.58
CA GLU A 28 -16.33 0.54 -1.16
C GLU A 28 -16.95 -0.60 -1.97
N VAL A 29 -16.36 -0.89 -3.13
CA VAL A 29 -16.66 -2.09 -3.90
C VAL A 29 -15.51 -3.09 -3.75
N GLU A 30 -15.81 -4.38 -3.83
CA GLU A 30 -14.76 -5.39 -3.72
C GLU A 30 -14.01 -5.49 -5.05
N VAL A 31 -12.71 -5.18 -5.03
CA VAL A 31 -11.84 -5.27 -6.21
C VAL A 31 -10.79 -6.34 -6.02
N HIS A 32 -10.76 -7.27 -6.96
CA HIS A 32 -9.76 -8.31 -7.14
C HIS A 32 -8.79 -7.85 -8.23
N PRO A 33 -7.54 -7.43 -7.90
CA PRO A 33 -6.69 -6.68 -8.81
C PRO A 33 -5.81 -7.55 -9.72
N GLN A 34 -6.12 -8.85 -9.89
CA GLN A 34 -5.33 -9.80 -10.69
C GLN A 34 -5.53 -9.58 -12.20
N PHE A 35 -5.48 -8.33 -12.66
CA PHE A 35 -5.74 -7.93 -14.05
C PHE A 35 -4.76 -8.57 -15.06
N LEU A 36 -3.59 -9.00 -14.60
CA LEU A 36 -2.55 -9.65 -15.39
C LEU A 36 -2.21 -11.05 -14.86
N GLY A 37 -3.13 -11.67 -14.11
CA GLY A 37 -2.86 -12.89 -13.34
C GLY A 37 -1.91 -12.65 -12.17
N GLU A 38 -1.50 -13.75 -11.53
CA GLU A 38 -0.50 -13.75 -10.47
C GLU A 38 0.67 -14.67 -10.82
N ARG A 39 1.83 -14.46 -10.18
CA ARG A 39 3.03 -15.29 -10.45
C ARG A 39 2.81 -16.78 -10.14
N HIS A 40 1.95 -17.08 -9.19
CA HIS A 40 1.63 -18.45 -8.78
C HIS A 40 0.43 -19.03 -9.55
N ASP A 41 -0.38 -18.18 -10.19
CA ASP A 41 -1.52 -18.58 -11.02
C ASP A 41 -1.78 -17.51 -12.10
N PRO A 42 -1.22 -17.69 -13.30
CA PRO A 42 -1.39 -16.74 -14.41
C PRO A 42 -2.81 -16.71 -14.99
N ALA A 43 -3.67 -17.68 -14.68
CA ALA A 43 -5.03 -17.75 -15.22
C ALA A 43 -6.02 -16.86 -14.46
N LEU A 44 -5.63 -16.32 -13.30
CA LEU A 44 -6.46 -15.40 -12.54
C LEU A 44 -6.76 -14.12 -13.34
N THR A 45 -7.97 -13.60 -13.16
CA THR A 45 -8.41 -12.37 -13.80
C THR A 45 -8.96 -11.38 -12.77
N GLY A 46 -8.84 -10.09 -13.10
CA GLY A 46 -9.34 -9.04 -12.24
C GLY A 46 -10.87 -8.98 -12.23
N ARG A 47 -11.47 -8.67 -11.08
CA ARG A 47 -12.92 -8.62 -10.88
C ARG A 47 -13.32 -7.45 -10.01
N ILE A 48 -14.50 -6.89 -10.25
CA ILE A 48 -15.15 -5.92 -9.37
C ILE A 48 -16.51 -6.49 -8.99
N LEU A 49 -16.76 -6.63 -7.70
CA LEU A 49 -17.96 -7.25 -7.15
C LEU A 49 -18.71 -6.26 -6.25
N GLY A 50 -20.02 -6.47 -6.09
CA GLY A 50 -20.86 -5.66 -5.20
C GLY A 50 -21.19 -4.26 -5.74
N LEU A 51 -21.06 -4.04 -7.06
CA LEU A 51 -21.51 -2.82 -7.71
C LEU A 51 -23.04 -2.74 -7.73
N THR A 52 -23.55 -1.60 -7.31
CA THR A 52 -24.97 -1.23 -7.31
C THR A 52 -25.11 0.21 -7.81
N MET A 53 -26.33 0.63 -8.14
CA MET A 53 -26.57 2.03 -8.51
C MET A 53 -26.26 3.00 -7.35
N ASP A 54 -26.34 2.52 -6.11
CA ASP A 54 -26.10 3.34 -4.93
C ASP A 54 -24.62 3.57 -4.65
N ASN A 55 -23.71 2.69 -5.11
CA ASN A 55 -22.27 2.77 -4.84
C ASN A 55 -21.40 2.88 -6.11
N TYR A 56 -22.01 2.99 -7.30
CA TYR A 56 -21.31 3.15 -8.58
C TYR A 56 -20.67 4.54 -8.72
N ARG A 57 -19.57 4.77 -8.00
CA ARG A 57 -18.82 6.02 -7.97
C ARG A 57 -17.33 5.75 -8.08
N LEU A 58 -16.63 6.67 -8.74
CA LEU A 58 -15.18 6.54 -8.94
C LEU A 58 -14.41 6.46 -7.61
N GLY A 59 -14.87 7.14 -6.56
CA GLY A 59 -14.29 7.04 -5.22
C GLY A 59 -14.40 5.64 -4.62
N ALA A 60 -15.56 5.00 -4.73
CA ALA A 60 -15.79 3.64 -4.21
C ALA A 60 -14.89 2.62 -4.92
N VAL A 61 -14.76 2.76 -6.25
CA VAL A 61 -13.86 1.92 -7.07
C VAL A 61 -12.39 2.18 -6.74
N ALA A 62 -11.98 3.44 -6.60
CA ALA A 62 -10.60 3.79 -6.26
C ALA A 62 -10.20 3.26 -4.88
N ARG A 63 -11.09 3.40 -3.90
CA ARG A 63 -10.91 2.84 -2.54
C ARG A 63 -10.85 1.32 -2.57
N GLY A 64 -11.81 0.68 -3.23
CA GLY A 64 -11.86 -0.77 -3.40
C GLY A 64 -10.63 -1.34 -4.07
N LEU A 65 -10.14 -0.69 -5.14
CA LEU A 65 -8.91 -1.08 -5.82
C LEU A 65 -7.68 -0.93 -4.91
N ALA A 66 -7.57 0.18 -4.19
CA ALA A 66 -6.48 0.40 -3.26
C ALA A 66 -6.45 -0.67 -2.15
N ARG A 67 -7.61 -1.00 -1.57
CA ARG A 67 -7.72 -2.10 -0.59
C ARG A 67 -7.39 -3.43 -1.22
N GLY A 68 -7.96 -3.72 -2.39
CA GLY A 68 -7.73 -4.94 -3.15
C GLY A 68 -6.26 -5.22 -3.39
N ILE A 69 -5.49 -4.20 -3.83
CA ILE A 69 -4.03 -4.30 -4.01
C ILE A 69 -3.34 -4.67 -2.70
N VAL A 70 -3.64 -3.97 -1.61
CA VAL A 70 -2.99 -4.21 -0.32
C VAL A 70 -3.37 -5.57 0.26
N ARG A 71 -4.65 -5.95 0.19
CA ARG A 71 -5.17 -7.24 0.66
C ARG A 71 -4.57 -8.40 -0.13
N ASN A 72 -4.44 -8.25 -1.45
CA ASN A 72 -3.79 -9.23 -2.32
C ASN A 72 -2.32 -9.43 -1.91
N LEU A 73 -1.56 -8.34 -1.72
CA LEU A 73 -0.17 -8.40 -1.24
C LEU A 73 -0.05 -9.03 0.16
N ARG A 74 -0.95 -8.67 1.08
CA ARG A 74 -1.00 -9.25 2.43
C ARG A 74 -1.30 -10.75 2.37
N GLY A 75 -2.22 -11.18 1.50
CA GLY A 75 -2.61 -12.58 1.33
C GLY A 75 -1.47 -13.49 0.85
N MET A 76 -0.46 -12.93 0.17
CA MET A 76 0.74 -13.66 -0.23
C MET A 76 1.76 -13.83 0.91
N LEU A 77 1.59 -13.14 2.04
CA LEU A 77 2.49 -13.26 3.18
C LEU A 77 2.05 -14.41 4.09
N PRO A 78 2.96 -15.32 4.49
CA PRO A 78 2.62 -16.35 5.45
C PRO A 78 2.29 -15.70 6.81
N LEU A 79 1.27 -16.22 7.51
CA LEU A 79 0.84 -15.68 8.81
C LEU A 79 2.00 -15.60 9.83
N ALA A 80 2.93 -16.54 9.77
CA ALA A 80 4.13 -16.54 10.60
C ALA A 80 5.01 -15.28 10.40
N ALA A 81 5.05 -14.72 9.18
CA ALA A 81 5.79 -13.48 8.91
C ALA A 81 5.16 -12.25 9.56
N LEU A 82 3.86 -12.29 9.90
CA LEU A 82 3.14 -11.19 10.54
C LEU A 82 3.22 -11.24 12.07
N ARG A 83 3.49 -12.41 12.66
CA ARG A 83 3.56 -12.58 14.12
C ARG A 83 4.64 -11.70 14.74
N GLY A 84 4.28 -10.98 15.82
CA GLY A 84 5.20 -10.11 16.57
C GLY A 84 5.67 -8.85 15.84
N ARG A 85 5.14 -8.54 14.65
CA ARG A 85 5.50 -7.33 13.90
C ARG A 85 4.81 -6.11 14.51
N ARG A 86 5.56 -5.01 14.55
CA ARG A 86 5.14 -3.75 15.18
C ARG A 86 4.88 -2.62 14.20
N ARG A 87 5.24 -2.81 12.93
CA ARG A 87 5.11 -1.82 11.86
C ARG A 87 5.21 -2.50 10.50
N VAL A 88 4.67 -1.83 9.48
CA VAL A 88 4.96 -2.10 8.07
C VAL A 88 5.97 -1.05 7.60
N VAL A 89 7.01 -1.49 6.88
CA VAL A 89 7.92 -0.58 6.19
C VAL A 89 7.55 -0.56 4.72
N GLY A 90 7.26 0.62 4.19
CA GLY A 90 6.88 0.82 2.80
C GLY A 90 7.97 1.53 2.00
N SER A 91 8.12 1.16 0.74
CA SER A 91 9.00 1.82 -0.23
C SER A 91 8.32 1.94 -1.59
N GLY A 92 8.96 2.67 -2.51
CA GLY A 92 8.49 2.78 -3.89
C GLY A 92 7.45 3.88 -4.14
N ASN A 93 7.29 4.21 -5.42
CA ASN A 93 6.56 5.40 -5.85
C ASN A 93 5.05 5.34 -5.58
N ALA A 94 4.44 4.15 -5.64
CA ALA A 94 3.01 4.00 -5.38
C ALA A 94 2.64 4.47 -3.97
N LEU A 95 3.35 3.96 -2.94
CA LEU A 95 3.12 4.37 -1.55
C LEU A 95 3.45 5.85 -1.32
N ARG A 96 4.43 6.42 -2.03
CA ARG A 96 4.77 7.86 -1.89
C ARG A 96 3.76 8.79 -2.54
N ARG A 97 3.18 8.39 -3.68
CA ARG A 97 2.32 9.24 -4.51
C ARG A 97 0.83 9.03 -4.26
N VAL A 98 0.45 7.91 -3.66
CA VAL A 98 -0.96 7.54 -3.43
C VAL A 98 -1.21 7.37 -1.93
N PRO A 99 -1.49 8.46 -1.20
CA PRO A 99 -1.86 8.41 0.22
C PRO A 99 -2.97 7.40 0.56
N LEU A 100 -3.91 7.18 -0.34
CA LEU A 100 -4.98 6.19 -0.20
C LEU A 100 -4.42 4.77 0.00
N LEU A 101 -3.37 4.38 -0.75
CA LEU A 101 -2.70 3.09 -0.54
C LEU A 101 -2.06 3.02 0.86
N GLN A 102 -1.52 4.14 1.36
CA GLN A 102 -0.96 4.17 2.72
C GLN A 102 -2.04 3.95 3.78
N ALA A 103 -3.24 4.53 3.59
CA ALA A 103 -4.38 4.29 4.48
C ALA A 103 -4.78 2.80 4.46
N MET A 104 -4.93 2.23 3.26
CA MET A 104 -5.27 0.81 3.11
C MET A 104 -4.22 -0.12 3.70
N VAL A 105 -2.92 0.19 3.60
CA VAL A 105 -1.86 -0.57 4.29
C VAL A 105 -2.05 -0.54 5.81
N ARG A 106 -2.31 0.63 6.39
CA ARG A 106 -2.52 0.74 7.85
C ARG A 106 -3.73 -0.06 8.30
N GLU A 107 -4.83 0.02 7.55
CA GLU A 107 -6.06 -0.71 7.84
C GLU A 107 -5.88 -2.23 7.69
N GLU A 108 -5.40 -2.71 6.54
CA GLU A 108 -5.30 -4.14 6.24
C GLU A 108 -4.26 -4.86 7.11
N PHE A 109 -3.18 -4.19 7.50
CA PHE A 109 -2.17 -4.79 8.39
C PHE A 109 -2.46 -4.53 9.88
N GLY A 110 -3.31 -3.57 10.23
CA GLY A 110 -3.53 -3.15 11.61
C GLY A 110 -2.25 -2.62 12.29
N LEU A 111 -1.29 -2.13 11.51
CA LEU A 111 0.03 -1.71 11.97
C LEU A 111 0.41 -0.33 11.42
N PRO A 112 1.20 0.46 12.16
CA PRO A 112 1.74 1.71 11.62
C PRO A 112 2.58 1.47 10.36
N LEU A 113 2.31 2.24 9.31
CA LEU A 113 3.14 2.31 8.11
C LEU A 113 4.22 3.39 8.26
N VAL A 114 5.48 2.98 8.08
CA VAL A 114 6.63 3.88 8.00
C VAL A 114 7.24 3.80 6.61
N LEU A 115 7.37 4.93 5.92
CA LEU A 115 8.03 4.97 4.62
C LEU A 115 9.55 5.02 4.77
N SER A 116 10.26 4.34 3.87
CA SER A 116 11.71 4.47 3.74
C SER A 116 12.11 5.93 3.52
N PRO A 117 13.16 6.45 4.16
CA PRO A 117 13.56 7.85 4.02
C PRO A 117 14.20 8.15 2.64
N GLY A 118 14.93 7.20 2.07
CA GLY A 118 15.61 7.36 0.77
C GLY A 118 14.70 7.03 -0.40
N ARG A 119 14.88 7.71 -1.54
CA ARG A 119 14.16 7.45 -2.81
C ARG A 119 14.81 6.38 -3.68
N GLU A 120 16.09 6.08 -3.42
CA GLU A 120 16.88 5.08 -4.14
C GLU A 120 17.11 3.85 -3.24
N GLU A 121 16.04 3.19 -2.80
CA GLU A 121 16.11 2.14 -1.77
C GLU A 121 16.98 0.95 -2.22
N ALA A 122 16.88 0.54 -3.48
CA ALA A 122 17.66 -0.58 -4.02
C ALA A 122 19.16 -0.24 -4.09
N ALA A 123 19.52 0.93 -4.63
CA ALA A 123 20.92 1.38 -4.71
C ALA A 123 21.52 1.58 -3.31
N THR A 124 20.75 2.16 -2.38
CA THR A 124 21.15 2.30 -0.97
C THR A 124 21.42 0.94 -0.34
N GLY A 125 20.58 -0.07 -0.61
CA GLY A 125 20.79 -1.43 -0.14
C GLY A 125 22.08 -2.04 -0.68
N ALA A 126 22.33 -1.92 -1.99
CA ALA A 126 23.54 -2.42 -2.64
C ALA A 126 24.82 -1.78 -2.10
N ALA A 127 24.84 -0.45 -1.95
CA ALA A 127 26.00 0.27 -1.41
C ALA A 127 26.31 -0.15 0.03
N ARG A 128 25.28 -0.34 0.87
CA ARG A 128 25.47 -0.79 2.27
C ARG A 128 25.98 -2.22 2.35
N LEU A 129 25.53 -3.10 1.46
CA LEU A 129 26.03 -4.47 1.36
C LEU A 129 27.52 -4.47 0.96
N ALA A 130 27.89 -3.68 -0.05
CA ALA A 130 29.27 -3.56 -0.54
C ALA A 130 30.22 -2.95 0.51
N ALA A 131 29.73 -2.01 1.32
CA ALA A 131 30.53 -1.36 2.36
C ALA A 131 30.95 -2.28 3.52
N GLY A 132 30.42 -3.51 3.61
CA GLY A 132 30.82 -4.52 4.61
C GLY A 132 30.54 -4.16 6.08
N GLY A 133 29.94 -2.99 6.34
CA GLY A 133 29.57 -2.55 7.68
C GLY A 133 28.36 -3.31 8.22
N PRO A 134 28.19 -3.40 9.55
CA PRO A 134 27.01 -4.04 10.14
C PRO A 134 25.74 -3.35 9.64
N ILE A 135 24.73 -4.14 9.26
CA ILE A 135 23.40 -3.63 8.89
C ILE A 135 22.77 -3.04 10.14
N ARG A 136 23.06 -1.77 10.42
CA ARG A 136 22.40 -1.00 11.47
C ARG A 136 20.97 -0.75 11.01
N GLU A 137 20.00 -1.03 11.88
CA GLU A 137 18.62 -0.64 11.63
C GLU A 137 18.57 0.86 11.31
N PRO A 138 17.98 1.26 10.16
CA PRO A 138 17.76 2.66 9.86
C PRO A 138 16.99 3.35 10.99
N ARG A 139 17.32 4.62 11.24
CA ARG A 139 16.47 5.48 12.08
C ARG A 139 15.16 5.73 11.33
N TRP A 140 14.19 4.84 11.53
CA TRP A 140 12.84 4.99 11.03
C TRP A 140 12.13 6.12 11.78
N PRO A 141 11.52 7.11 11.09
CA PRO A 141 10.73 8.14 11.76
C PRO A 141 9.57 7.51 12.54
N GLY A 142 9.27 8.03 13.74
CA GLY A 142 8.22 7.50 14.62
C GLY A 142 8.67 6.50 15.70
N ARG A 143 9.97 6.31 15.94
CA ARG A 143 10.46 5.63 17.16
C ARG A 143 10.28 6.55 18.38
N SER A 144 9.13 6.49 19.04
CA SER A 144 9.05 6.96 20.44
C SER A 144 9.80 5.96 21.35
N PRO A 145 10.74 6.40 22.20
CA PRO A 145 11.43 5.54 23.18
C PRO A 145 10.49 4.84 24.17
N ALA A 146 9.24 5.31 24.30
CA ALA A 146 8.27 4.86 25.30
C ALA A 146 7.75 3.41 25.10
N LEU A 147 7.82 2.84 23.89
CA LEU A 147 7.34 1.48 23.61
C LEU A 147 8.36 0.37 23.95
N GLN A 148 9.48 0.70 24.60
CA GLN A 148 10.46 -0.26 25.10
C GLN A 148 10.23 -0.68 26.57
N ARG A 149 9.27 -0.08 27.28
CA ARG A 149 9.05 -0.30 28.72
C ARG A 149 7.78 -1.10 29.04
N THR A 150 7.58 -2.22 28.34
CA THR A 150 6.70 -3.30 28.86
C THR A 150 7.42 -4.63 28.67
N ARG A 151 8.47 -4.80 29.50
CA ARG A 151 8.85 -5.97 30.33
C ARG A 151 8.80 -7.34 29.60
N HIS A 152 9.87 -8.13 29.41
CA HIS A 152 10.92 -8.57 30.35
C HIS A 152 10.63 -8.28 31.82
N ARG A 153 9.60 -8.97 32.33
CA ARG A 153 9.44 -9.43 33.71
C ARG A 153 8.16 -10.26 33.70
N GLU A 154 8.32 -11.56 33.49
CA GLU A 154 7.73 -12.60 34.32
C GLU A 154 8.42 -13.92 33.94
N THR A 155 8.48 -14.78 34.94
CA THR A 155 9.36 -15.92 35.20
C THR A 155 9.35 -17.04 34.17
#